data_AF-A0A2T4KSB5-F1
#
_entry.id   AF-A0A2T4KSB5-F1
#
_cell.length_a   1.000
_cell.length_b   1.000
_cell.length_c   1.000
_cell.angle_alpha   90.00
_cell.angle_beta   90.00
_cell.angle_gamma   90.00
#
_symmetry.space_group_name_H-M   'P 1'
#
loop_
_entity.id
_entity.type
_entity.pdbx_description
1 polymer ?
#
loop_
_entity_poly.entity_id
_entity_poly.type
_entity_poly.pdbx_seq_one_letter_code
_entity_poly.pdbx_strand_id
1 'polypeptide(L)'
;DYNSCHNINNTTFINRHLNFIYNKLYKSTLREPEKIIALIFGDTSAINSNYIEEVKDVGIYLLLAVSGSHIATISFIVYQSLVRFNLPKFIINTIIILLLILFAFCTDFAPSALRAIIGTIIFIVLPRKYKITSIDILGLVFILLTMCYPNIIYDVGFQFSFLISLFILLSLPLFSSLPFKNFLLLSLIAQLSSFIISIYHFNQLQCLGLFSNIIFVPLYSFVIFPLAICNFIVYHFVNNITLLNIITNKVFKFHDLLLGLFLPFQKLRLFITFHSMLELFIYFILIFFIILFVCHKRLIYSLLVILLFIICICIFTKPSSSTITFLNVGQGDSLIFQTKNQETVMVDTGGTENSTEENYQISKHHIMPTLKSKGVNTIDYLIITHPHADHMAELPYLAKHLKIKKLMIYLASYPPNKLFRIEQICHSNHIQLIDASRINTINLNSSTIHFFHTYIPTSNDKNEQSVILLIDYLKYKILLMGDATKNNENILIQKYNLPKIDILKVGHHGSKTSSSEQFLNIIRPSISIISSGKHNKYHLPNEETIEKLKSFNSKIYNTQNDGEITIDLDRDLKISFK
;
A
#
# COMPACT_ATOMS: atom_id res chain seq x y z
N ASP A 1 4.53 20.03 -5.50
CA ASP A 1 5.54 20.17 -6.58
C ASP A 1 6.99 20.07 -6.11
N TYR A 2 7.38 18.90 -5.59
CA TYR A 2 8.80 18.57 -5.35
C TYR A 2 9.35 17.60 -6.42
N ASN A 3 8.58 17.30 -7.48
CA ASN A 3 8.95 16.37 -8.55
C ASN A 3 9.27 17.03 -9.89
N SER A 4 9.27 18.37 -9.99
CA SER A 4 9.67 19.08 -11.21
C SER A 4 11.19 19.24 -11.35
N CYS A 5 11.99 18.81 -10.36
CA CYS A 5 13.45 18.95 -10.36
C CYS A 5 14.22 17.62 -10.51
N HIS A 6 13.58 16.52 -10.89
CA HIS A 6 14.27 15.41 -11.57
C HIS A 6 14.05 15.54 -13.07
N ASN A 7 14.51 16.65 -13.64
CA ASN A 7 15.02 16.59 -14.99
C ASN A 7 16.13 15.53 -14.98
N ILE A 8 15.84 14.38 -15.56
CA ILE A 8 16.85 13.38 -15.92
C ILE A 8 17.95 14.17 -16.64
N ASN A 9 19.09 14.34 -15.97
CA ASN A 9 20.24 14.95 -16.59
C ASN A 9 20.57 14.12 -17.83
N ASN A 10 20.36 14.73 -19.00
CA ASN A 10 20.52 14.19 -20.35
C ASN A 10 22.01 13.95 -20.72
N THR A 11 22.80 13.38 -19.81
CA THR A 11 24.28 13.44 -19.90
C THR A 11 24.96 12.11 -20.20
N THR A 12 24.32 10.95 -20.01
CA THR A 12 24.93 9.64 -20.34
C THR A 12 24.44 9.10 -21.69
N PHE A 13 25.35 8.49 -22.45
CA PHE A 13 25.02 7.79 -23.70
C PHE A 13 23.92 6.73 -23.50
N ILE A 14 23.96 6.05 -22.36
CA ILE A 14 22.97 5.02 -21.98
C ILE A 14 21.58 5.64 -21.88
N ASN A 15 21.39 6.76 -21.16
CA ASN A 15 20.07 7.38 -21.02
C ASN A 15 19.51 7.86 -22.36
N ARG A 16 20.37 8.38 -23.25
CA ARG A 16 19.95 8.75 -24.62
C ARG A 16 19.50 7.54 -25.43
N HIS A 17 20.25 6.44 -25.33
CA HIS A 17 19.91 5.17 -26.00
C HIS A 17 18.61 4.57 -25.46
N LEU A 18 18.42 4.59 -24.14
CA LEU A 18 17.17 4.18 -23.50
C LEU A 18 16.00 5.01 -24.03
N ASN A 19 16.08 6.34 -23.97
CA ASN A 19 15.05 7.24 -24.49
C ASN A 19 14.74 6.99 -25.98
N PHE A 20 15.75 6.65 -26.78
CA PHE A 20 15.55 6.27 -28.17
C PHE A 20 14.69 5.02 -28.34
N ILE A 21 14.96 3.96 -27.55
CA ILE A 21 14.16 2.72 -27.57
C ILE A 21 12.76 2.95 -27.02
N TYR A 22 12.64 3.69 -25.92
CA TYR A 22 11.36 4.09 -25.34
C TYR A 22 10.46 4.73 -26.41
N ASN A 23 10.99 5.74 -27.11
CA ASN A 23 10.25 6.44 -28.17
C ASN A 23 9.85 5.52 -29.33
N LYS A 24 10.68 4.54 -29.69
CA LYS A 24 10.33 3.55 -30.72
C LYS A 24 9.21 2.61 -30.27
N LEU A 25 9.27 2.11 -29.04
CA LEU A 25 8.25 1.23 -28.48
C LEU A 25 6.90 1.94 -28.40
N TYR A 26 6.85 3.18 -27.93
CA TYR A 26 5.61 3.98 -27.87
C TYR A 26 5.05 4.36 -29.24
N LYS A 27 5.89 4.48 -30.27
CA LYS A 27 5.44 4.73 -31.66
C LYS A 27 5.03 3.47 -32.41
N SER A 28 5.22 2.29 -31.82
CA SER A 28 4.89 1.01 -32.45
C SER A 28 3.40 0.68 -32.37
N THR A 29 2.98 -0.41 -33.01
CA THR A 29 1.61 -0.94 -32.92
C THR A 29 1.41 -1.87 -31.71
N LEU A 30 2.31 -1.83 -30.72
CA LEU A 30 2.14 -2.54 -29.46
C LEU A 30 1.02 -1.89 -28.65
N ARG A 31 0.17 -2.73 -28.05
CA ARG A 31 -0.97 -2.27 -27.25
C ARG A 31 -0.52 -1.63 -25.94
N GLU A 32 0.51 -2.21 -25.32
CA GLU A 32 0.97 -1.88 -23.96
C GLU A 32 2.51 -1.91 -23.91
N PRO A 33 3.21 -0.99 -24.61
CA PRO A 33 4.67 -0.91 -24.62
C PRO A 33 5.28 -0.75 -23.22
N GLU A 34 4.56 -0.12 -22.29
CA GLU A 34 4.92 0.06 -20.88
C GLU A 34 5.19 -1.26 -20.14
N LYS A 35 4.49 -2.35 -20.47
CA LYS A 35 4.73 -3.67 -19.84
C LYS A 35 6.09 -4.25 -20.26
N ILE A 36 6.50 -4.05 -21.50
CA ILE A 36 7.81 -4.49 -22.01
C ILE A 36 8.92 -3.65 -21.37
N ILE A 37 8.70 -2.35 -21.31
CA ILE A 37 9.59 -1.39 -20.66
C ILE A 37 9.87 -1.81 -19.21
N ALA A 38 8.83 -2.11 -18.43
CA ALA A 38 8.97 -2.56 -17.06
C ALA A 38 9.79 -3.84 -16.93
N LEU A 39 9.58 -4.82 -17.80
CA LEU A 39 10.30 -6.10 -17.75
C LEU A 39 11.78 -5.99 -18.08
N ILE A 40 12.17 -5.01 -18.90
CA ILE A 40 13.55 -4.87 -19.39
C ILE A 40 14.34 -3.87 -18.55
N PHE A 41 13.72 -2.74 -18.23
CA PHE A 41 14.37 -1.63 -17.53
C PHE A 41 13.99 -1.58 -16.05
N GLY A 42 13.04 -2.40 -15.59
CA GLY A 42 12.54 -2.34 -14.21
C GLY A 42 11.65 -1.13 -13.92
N ASP A 43 11.33 -0.31 -14.92
CA ASP A 43 10.53 0.91 -14.75
C ASP A 43 9.03 0.62 -14.87
N THR A 44 8.33 0.70 -13.74
CA THR A 44 6.88 0.50 -13.66
C THR A 44 6.09 1.81 -13.62
N SER A 45 6.76 2.96 -13.71
CA SER A 45 6.13 4.29 -13.53
C SER A 45 5.06 4.63 -14.57
N ALA A 46 5.24 4.13 -15.80
CA ALA A 46 4.31 4.36 -16.91
C ALA A 46 3.13 3.37 -16.94
N ILE A 47 3.13 2.33 -16.09
CA ILE A 47 2.05 1.35 -16.03
C ILE A 47 0.85 1.94 -15.29
N ASN A 48 -0.35 1.70 -15.81
CA ASN A 48 -1.60 2.09 -15.17
C ASN A 48 -1.65 1.62 -13.70
N SER A 49 -1.95 2.55 -12.79
CA SER A 49 -1.94 2.32 -11.35
C SER A 49 -2.97 1.29 -10.87
N ASN A 50 -4.10 1.15 -11.58
CA ASN A 50 -5.12 0.12 -11.33
C ASN A 50 -4.59 -1.27 -11.68
N TYR A 51 -3.90 -1.39 -12.82
CA TYR A 51 -3.28 -2.67 -13.22
C TYR A 51 -2.21 -3.10 -12.23
N ILE A 52 -1.40 -2.18 -11.70
CA ILE A 52 -0.42 -2.48 -10.65
C ILE A 52 -1.12 -3.05 -9.41
N GLU A 53 -2.28 -2.52 -9.02
CA GLU A 53 -3.06 -3.05 -7.90
C GLU A 53 -3.60 -4.44 -8.18
N GLU A 54 -4.17 -4.69 -9.36
CA GLU A 54 -4.65 -6.01 -9.78
C GLU A 54 -3.55 -7.07 -9.71
N VAL A 55 -2.36 -6.75 -10.24
CA VAL A 55 -1.19 -7.63 -10.20
C VAL A 55 -0.68 -7.84 -8.76
N LYS A 56 -0.74 -6.82 -7.90
CA LYS A 56 -0.44 -6.94 -6.47
C LYS A 56 -1.45 -7.81 -5.74
N ASP A 57 -2.74 -7.67 -6.03
CA ASP A 57 -3.82 -8.44 -5.41
C ASP A 57 -3.76 -9.93 -5.77
N VAL A 58 -3.36 -10.25 -7.01
CA VAL A 58 -3.13 -11.64 -7.44
C VAL A 58 -1.79 -12.21 -6.95
N GLY A 59 -0.89 -11.37 -6.45
CA GLY A 59 0.40 -11.76 -5.88
C GLY A 59 1.49 -12.03 -6.91
N ILE A 60 1.39 -11.44 -8.10
CA ILE A 60 2.34 -11.61 -9.21
C ILE A 60 3.18 -10.36 -9.48
N TYR A 61 3.11 -9.34 -8.61
CA TYR A 61 3.83 -8.07 -8.75
C TYR A 61 5.35 -8.24 -8.86
N LEU A 62 5.92 -9.22 -8.15
CA LEU A 62 7.35 -9.53 -8.20
C LEU A 62 7.83 -9.97 -9.61
N LEU A 63 6.92 -10.39 -10.49
CA LEU A 63 7.25 -10.80 -11.87
C LEU A 63 7.42 -9.62 -12.83
N LEU A 64 6.85 -8.44 -12.50
CA LEU A 64 7.07 -7.20 -13.25
C LEU A 64 8.43 -6.57 -12.92
N ALA A 65 9.03 -6.93 -11.79
CA ALA A 65 10.35 -6.46 -11.40
C ALA A 65 11.47 -7.37 -11.95
N VAL A 66 12.64 -6.78 -12.20
CA VAL A 66 13.81 -7.53 -12.65
C VAL A 66 14.32 -8.45 -11.53
N SER A 67 13.96 -9.72 -11.62
CA SER A 67 14.38 -10.79 -10.73
C SER A 67 15.68 -11.50 -11.18
N GLY A 68 16.25 -12.33 -10.30
CA GLY A 68 17.44 -13.13 -10.63
C GLY A 68 17.23 -14.18 -11.72
N SER A 69 15.99 -14.61 -11.98
CA SER A 69 15.72 -15.54 -13.09
C SER A 69 15.90 -14.85 -14.44
N HIS A 70 15.60 -13.54 -14.55
CA HIS A 70 15.88 -12.75 -15.75
C HIS A 70 17.39 -12.72 -16.06
N ILE A 71 18.21 -12.47 -15.05
CA ILE A 71 19.68 -12.45 -15.18
C ILE A 71 20.21 -13.84 -15.57
N ALA A 72 19.67 -14.91 -14.97
CA ALA A 72 20.01 -16.28 -15.33
C ALA A 72 19.63 -16.61 -16.78
N THR A 73 18.44 -16.20 -17.22
CA THR A 73 17.95 -16.41 -18.60
C THR A 73 18.82 -15.66 -19.62
N ILE A 74 19.13 -14.38 -19.37
CA ILE A 74 20.03 -13.60 -20.23
C ILE A 74 21.39 -14.29 -20.35
N SER A 75 21.98 -14.66 -19.20
CA SER A 75 23.29 -15.32 -19.16
C SER A 75 23.27 -16.67 -19.89
N PHE A 76 22.19 -17.45 -19.73
CA PHE A 76 22.03 -18.76 -20.39
C PHE A 76 21.89 -18.62 -21.92
N ILE A 77 21.04 -17.72 -22.40
CA ILE A 77 20.83 -17.49 -23.84
C ILE A 77 22.14 -17.08 -24.52
N VAL A 78 22.87 -16.15 -23.91
CA VAL A 78 24.16 -15.66 -24.44
C VAL A 78 25.20 -16.77 -24.40
N TYR A 79 25.33 -17.47 -23.27
CA TYR A 79 26.26 -18.59 -23.15
C TYR A 79 26.02 -19.64 -24.23
N GLN A 80 24.77 -20.11 -24.40
CA GLN A 80 24.45 -21.14 -25.38
C GLN A 80 24.65 -20.68 -26.82
N SER A 81 24.39 -19.40 -27.11
CA SER A 81 24.62 -18.84 -28.44
C SER A 81 26.12 -18.79 -28.76
N LEU A 82 26.95 -18.32 -27.83
CA LEU A 82 28.39 -18.19 -28.04
C LEU A 82 29.13 -19.53 -28.05
N VAL A 83 28.67 -20.53 -27.28
CA VAL A 83 29.22 -21.90 -27.33
C VAL A 83 29.03 -22.51 -28.73
N ARG A 84 27.90 -22.25 -29.40
CA ARG A 84 27.67 -22.73 -30.78
C ARG A 84 28.64 -22.14 -31.81
N PHE A 85 29.26 -21.00 -31.51
CA PHE A 85 30.33 -20.40 -32.32
C PHE A 85 31.73 -20.90 -31.94
N ASN A 86 31.86 -21.93 -31.10
CA ASN A 86 33.13 -22.50 -30.65
C ASN A 86 34.06 -21.48 -29.98
N LEU A 87 33.51 -20.45 -29.33
CA LEU A 87 34.31 -19.43 -28.64
C LEU A 87 34.92 -20.01 -27.34
N PRO A 88 36.18 -19.65 -27.01
CA PRO A 88 36.80 -20.01 -25.73
C PRO A 88 35.96 -19.54 -24.54
N LYS A 89 35.85 -20.39 -23.51
CA LYS A 89 35.07 -20.10 -22.28
C LYS A 89 35.43 -18.77 -21.62
N PHE A 90 36.71 -18.38 -21.64
CA PHE A 90 37.16 -17.09 -21.12
C PHE A 90 36.47 -15.91 -21.83
N ILE A 91 36.41 -15.94 -23.18
CA ILE A 91 35.76 -14.89 -23.98
C ILE A 91 34.26 -14.84 -23.69
N ILE A 92 33.60 -16.00 -23.62
CA ILE A 92 32.18 -16.10 -23.30
C ILE A 92 31.88 -15.47 -21.93
N ASN A 93 32.68 -15.82 -20.92
CA ASN A 93 32.55 -15.27 -19.57
C ASN A 93 32.77 -13.74 -19.55
N THR A 94 33.77 -13.23 -20.26
CA THR A 94 34.02 -11.78 -20.35
C THR A 94 32.86 -11.04 -21.02
N ILE A 95 32.29 -11.59 -22.09
CA ILE A 95 31.12 -11.01 -22.77
C ILE A 95 29.91 -10.99 -21.82
N ILE A 96 29.66 -12.08 -21.09
CA ILE A 96 28.56 -12.14 -20.12
C ILE A 96 28.77 -11.07 -19.03
N ILE A 97 29.96 -10.94 -18.45
CA ILE A 97 30.24 -9.92 -17.43
C ILE A 97 29.97 -8.51 -17.97
N LEU A 98 30.49 -8.19 -19.16
CA LEU A 98 30.27 -6.87 -19.78
C LEU A 98 28.78 -6.59 -20.02
N LEU A 99 28.05 -7.60 -20.50
CA LEU A 99 26.61 -7.48 -20.73
C LEU A 99 25.84 -7.27 -19.43
N LEU A 100 26.20 -7.98 -18.36
CA LEU A 100 25.54 -7.83 -17.06
C LEU A 100 25.83 -6.47 -16.42
N ILE A 101 27.04 -5.91 -16.60
CA ILE A 101 27.35 -4.55 -16.17
C ILE A 101 26.48 -3.54 -16.93
N LEU A 102 26.38 -3.68 -18.26
CA LEU A 102 25.50 -2.83 -19.07
C LEU A 102 24.03 -2.96 -18.65
N PHE A 103 23.59 -4.17 -18.36
CA PHE A 103 22.24 -4.43 -17.87
C PHE A 103 21.96 -3.76 -16.52
N ALA A 104 22.95 -3.70 -15.61
CA ALA A 104 22.80 -2.98 -14.34
C ALA A 104 22.45 -1.49 -14.54
N PHE A 105 23.10 -0.84 -15.52
CA PHE A 105 22.76 0.55 -15.90
C PHE A 105 21.37 0.66 -16.53
N CYS A 106 20.98 -0.31 -17.36
CA CYS A 106 19.63 -0.33 -17.95
C CYS A 106 18.52 -0.45 -16.90
N THR A 107 18.80 -1.12 -15.78
CA THR A 107 17.86 -1.29 -14.67
C THR A 107 17.99 -0.24 -13.58
N ASP A 108 18.74 0.84 -13.83
CA ASP A 108 19.05 1.89 -12.84
C ASP A 108 19.52 1.33 -11.49
N PHE A 109 20.37 0.30 -11.52
CA PHE A 109 20.92 -0.37 -10.35
C PHE A 109 19.87 -0.93 -9.36
N ALA A 110 18.68 -1.29 -9.84
CA ALA A 110 17.63 -1.92 -9.03
C ALA A 110 18.20 -3.03 -8.10
N PRO A 111 17.97 -2.97 -6.78
CA PRO A 111 18.65 -3.84 -5.81
C PRO A 111 18.50 -5.35 -6.06
N SER A 112 17.33 -5.79 -6.54
CA SER A 112 17.06 -7.19 -6.90
C SER A 112 17.91 -7.66 -8.08
N ALA A 113 18.11 -6.81 -9.08
CA ALA A 113 18.95 -7.06 -10.25
C ALA A 113 20.42 -7.03 -9.87
N LEU A 114 20.84 -6.02 -9.11
CA LEU A 114 22.21 -5.83 -8.67
C LEU A 114 22.74 -7.03 -7.87
N ARG A 115 21.93 -7.57 -6.95
CA ARG A 115 22.26 -8.82 -6.23
C ARG A 115 22.55 -9.96 -7.20
N ALA A 116 21.68 -10.18 -8.19
CA ALA A 116 21.82 -11.29 -9.13
C ALA A 116 23.02 -11.11 -10.07
N ILE A 117 23.27 -9.88 -10.52
CA ILE A 117 24.40 -9.51 -11.38
C ILE A 117 25.71 -9.75 -10.64
N ILE A 118 25.89 -9.16 -9.46
CA ILE A 118 27.13 -9.30 -8.67
C ILE A 118 27.33 -10.77 -8.27
N GLY A 119 26.28 -11.47 -7.83
CA GLY A 119 26.36 -12.90 -7.51
C GLY A 119 26.81 -13.75 -8.71
N THR A 120 26.32 -13.44 -9.92
CA THR A 120 26.73 -14.13 -11.15
C THR A 120 28.17 -13.80 -11.53
N ILE A 121 28.58 -12.54 -11.42
CA ILE A 121 29.97 -12.12 -11.69
C ILE A 121 30.93 -12.82 -10.72
N ILE A 122 30.62 -12.83 -9.43
CA ILE A 122 31.42 -13.53 -8.41
C ILE A 122 31.51 -15.02 -8.76
N PHE A 123 30.39 -15.67 -9.10
CA PHE A 123 30.39 -17.07 -9.50
C PHE A 123 31.26 -17.37 -10.73
N ILE A 124 31.32 -16.45 -11.70
CA ILE A 124 32.12 -16.59 -12.92
C ILE A 124 33.62 -16.38 -12.64
N VAL A 125 33.96 -15.35 -11.87
CA VAL A 125 35.34 -14.91 -11.62
C VAL A 125 36.04 -15.80 -10.58
N LEU A 126 35.29 -16.25 -9.58
CA LEU A 126 35.86 -16.97 -8.45
C LEU A 126 36.35 -18.38 -8.88
N PRO A 127 37.61 -18.73 -8.61
CA PRO A 127 38.13 -20.05 -8.97
C PRO A 127 37.41 -21.16 -8.23
N ARG A 128 37.04 -22.23 -8.95
CA ARG A 128 36.43 -23.45 -8.37
C ARG A 128 37.28 -24.16 -7.32
N LYS A 129 38.54 -23.76 -7.13
CA LYS A 129 39.45 -24.26 -6.09
C LYS A 129 39.00 -23.84 -4.69
N TYR A 130 38.44 -22.64 -4.57
CA TYR A 130 37.81 -22.19 -3.33
C TYR A 130 36.42 -22.84 -3.30
N LYS A 131 36.22 -23.80 -2.39
CA LYS A 131 34.95 -24.54 -2.23
C LYS A 131 33.84 -23.65 -1.64
N ILE A 132 33.57 -22.52 -2.29
CA ILE A 132 32.60 -21.53 -1.87
C ILE A 132 31.21 -22.00 -2.27
N THR A 133 30.32 -22.06 -1.30
CA THR A 133 28.93 -22.46 -1.50
C THR A 133 28.09 -21.30 -2.04
N SER A 134 26.94 -21.59 -2.63
CA SER A 134 26.02 -20.54 -3.09
C SER A 134 25.54 -19.62 -1.95
N ILE A 135 25.51 -20.12 -0.71
CA ILE A 135 25.15 -19.34 0.48
C ILE A 135 26.27 -18.36 0.81
N ASP A 136 27.54 -18.77 0.69
CA ASP A 136 28.69 -17.89 0.89
C ASP A 136 28.70 -16.75 -0.14
N ILE A 137 28.37 -17.05 -1.41
CA ILE A 137 28.22 -16.02 -2.45
C ILE A 137 27.10 -15.05 -2.07
N LEU A 138 25.94 -15.55 -1.64
CA LEU A 138 24.83 -14.69 -1.22
C LEU A 138 25.24 -13.77 -0.04
N GLY A 139 25.96 -14.30 0.95
CA GLY A 139 26.48 -13.54 2.09
C GLY A 139 27.51 -12.49 1.66
N LEU A 140 28.43 -12.83 0.78
CA LEU A 140 29.43 -11.89 0.24
C LEU A 140 28.76 -10.75 -0.52
N VAL A 141 27.77 -11.04 -1.37
CA VAL A 141 27.01 -10.03 -2.11
C VAL A 141 26.25 -9.12 -1.14
N PHE A 142 25.65 -9.69 -0.07
CA PHE A 142 24.97 -8.90 0.95
C PHE A 142 25.93 -7.91 1.63
N ILE A 143 27.10 -8.39 2.06
CA ILE A 143 28.13 -7.56 2.70
C ILE A 143 28.59 -6.46 1.75
N LEU A 144 28.92 -6.80 0.49
CA LEU A 144 29.39 -5.82 -0.49
C LEU A 144 28.34 -4.71 -0.74
N LEU A 145 27.08 -5.09 -0.97
CA LEU A 145 26.02 -4.12 -1.23
C LEU A 145 25.72 -3.22 -0.04
N THR A 146 25.68 -3.79 1.16
CA THR A 146 25.37 -3.02 2.38
C THR A 146 26.54 -2.12 2.81
N MET A 147 27.79 -2.52 2.52
CA MET A 147 28.96 -1.66 2.72
C MET A 147 29.01 -0.49 1.74
N CYS A 148 28.65 -0.71 0.47
CA CYS A 148 28.63 0.35 -0.54
C CYS A 148 27.44 1.31 -0.38
N TYR A 149 26.26 0.79 -0.02
CA TYR A 149 25.04 1.58 0.16
C TYR A 149 24.22 1.06 1.35
N PRO A 150 24.48 1.54 2.58
CA PRO A 150 23.84 1.04 3.80
C PRO A 150 22.31 1.12 3.78
N ASN A 151 21.76 2.16 3.14
CA ASN A 151 20.32 2.37 3.05
C ASN A 151 19.61 1.32 2.17
N ILE A 152 20.34 0.51 1.39
CA ILE A 152 19.77 -0.55 0.55
C ILE A 152 18.98 -1.59 1.36
N ILE A 153 19.29 -1.74 2.64
CA ILE A 153 18.61 -2.70 3.53
C ILE A 153 17.13 -2.34 3.71
N TYR A 154 16.77 -1.06 3.61
CA TYR A 154 15.38 -0.61 3.71
C TYR A 154 14.60 -0.76 2.40
N ASP A 155 15.29 -1.06 1.29
CA ASP A 155 14.62 -1.32 0.02
C ASP A 155 13.84 -2.64 0.08
N VAL A 156 12.56 -2.58 -0.27
CA VAL A 156 11.65 -3.72 -0.22
C VAL A 156 12.08 -4.80 -1.21
N GLY A 157 12.56 -4.41 -2.40
CA GLY A 157 13.05 -5.31 -3.43
C GLY A 157 14.31 -6.05 -2.99
N PHE A 158 15.24 -5.36 -2.32
CA PHE A 158 16.42 -5.95 -1.68
C PHE A 158 16.01 -7.01 -0.66
N GLN A 159 15.12 -6.67 0.28
CA GLN A 159 14.65 -7.57 1.32
C GLN A 159 14.00 -8.83 0.76
N PHE A 160 13.06 -8.69 -0.19
CA PHE A 160 12.45 -9.84 -0.87
C PHE A 160 13.50 -10.70 -1.57
N SER A 161 14.40 -10.09 -2.35
CA SER A 161 15.34 -10.82 -3.20
C SER A 161 16.33 -11.66 -2.39
N PHE A 162 16.89 -11.10 -1.31
CA PHE A 162 17.83 -11.82 -0.44
C PHE A 162 17.14 -12.90 0.39
N LEU A 163 16.00 -12.58 1.01
CA LEU A 163 15.31 -13.53 1.88
C LEU A 163 14.79 -14.74 1.09
N ILE A 164 14.14 -14.50 -0.05
CA ILE A 164 13.66 -15.59 -0.93
C ILE A 164 14.85 -16.43 -1.41
N SER A 165 15.95 -15.81 -1.83
CA SER A 165 17.15 -16.55 -2.26
C SER A 165 17.73 -17.42 -1.15
N LEU A 166 17.81 -16.89 0.08
CA LEU A 166 18.32 -17.62 1.24
C LEU A 166 17.49 -18.88 1.52
N PHE A 167 16.17 -18.75 1.61
CA PHE A 167 15.30 -19.89 1.88
C PHE A 167 15.30 -20.93 0.76
N ILE A 168 15.36 -20.49 -0.51
CA ILE A 168 15.52 -21.41 -1.64
C ILE A 168 16.83 -22.20 -1.50
N LEU A 169 17.94 -21.53 -1.21
CA LEU A 169 19.24 -22.18 -1.03
C LEU A 169 19.26 -23.16 0.16
N LEU A 170 18.67 -22.79 1.28
CA LEU A 170 18.53 -23.68 2.45
C LEU A 170 17.67 -24.91 2.16
N SER A 171 16.73 -24.79 1.22
CA SER A 171 15.83 -25.87 0.83
C SER A 171 16.34 -26.76 -0.30
N LEU A 172 17.52 -26.49 -0.88
CA LEU A 172 18.10 -27.29 -1.97
C LEU A 172 18.10 -28.81 -1.73
N PRO A 173 18.33 -29.34 -0.50
CA PRO A 173 18.28 -30.79 -0.24
C PRO A 173 16.92 -31.45 -0.50
N LEU A 174 15.83 -30.67 -0.57
CA LEU A 174 14.49 -31.19 -0.90
C LEU A 174 14.29 -31.48 -2.39
N PHE A 175 15.10 -30.86 -3.24
CA PHE A 175 14.93 -30.94 -4.68
C PHE A 175 15.27 -32.36 -5.13
N SER A 176 14.34 -32.93 -5.89
CA SER A 176 14.44 -34.30 -6.42
C SER A 176 14.86 -34.27 -7.89
N SER A 177 15.02 -35.43 -8.51
CA SER A 177 15.18 -35.51 -9.98
C SER A 177 13.93 -35.09 -10.76
N LEU A 178 12.74 -35.03 -10.11
CA LEU A 178 11.49 -34.69 -10.77
C LEU A 178 11.36 -33.16 -10.96
N PRO A 179 11.37 -32.64 -12.20
CA PRO A 179 11.42 -31.20 -12.45
C PRO A 179 10.14 -30.48 -12.03
N PHE A 180 8.97 -31.11 -12.24
CA PHE A 180 7.68 -30.52 -11.88
C PHE A 180 7.52 -30.35 -10.36
N LYS A 181 7.97 -31.34 -9.58
CA LYS A 181 7.96 -31.27 -8.12
C LYS A 181 8.86 -30.14 -7.60
N ASN A 182 10.05 -29.99 -8.20
CA ASN A 182 10.99 -28.93 -7.86
C ASN A 182 10.42 -27.54 -8.16
N PHE A 183 9.71 -27.40 -9.28
CA PHE A 183 9.03 -26.16 -9.64
C PHE A 183 7.96 -25.77 -8.61
N LEU A 184 7.08 -26.71 -8.24
CA LEU A 184 6.05 -26.48 -7.21
C LEU A 184 6.66 -26.11 -5.87
N LEU A 185 7.73 -26.81 -5.47
CA LEU A 185 8.42 -26.54 -4.21
C LEU A 185 9.08 -25.16 -4.22
N LEU A 186 9.74 -24.78 -5.32
CA LEU A 186 10.35 -23.46 -5.48
C LEU A 186 9.31 -22.34 -5.32
N SER A 187 8.15 -22.50 -5.98
CA SER A 187 7.04 -21.54 -5.89
C SER A 187 6.49 -21.46 -4.46
N LEU A 188 6.31 -22.59 -3.79
CA LEU A 188 5.83 -22.65 -2.40
C LEU A 188 6.80 -21.94 -1.45
N ILE A 189 8.09 -22.25 -1.54
CA ILE A 189 9.12 -21.69 -0.66
C ILE A 189 9.26 -20.19 -0.90
N ALA A 190 9.34 -19.76 -2.16
CA ALA A 190 9.40 -18.35 -2.49
C ALA A 190 8.21 -17.58 -1.89
N GLN A 191 6.99 -18.13 -1.99
CA GLN A 191 5.81 -17.49 -1.42
C GLN A 191 5.83 -17.46 0.10
N LEU A 192 6.13 -18.58 0.77
CA LEU A 192 6.19 -18.63 2.25
C LEU A 192 7.26 -17.69 2.81
N SER A 193 8.44 -17.63 2.18
CA SER A 193 9.52 -16.72 2.59
C SER A 193 9.15 -15.25 2.38
N SER A 194 8.34 -14.95 1.37
CA SER A 194 7.87 -13.58 1.10
C SER A 194 6.85 -13.07 2.14
N PHE A 195 6.21 -13.96 2.90
CA PHE A 195 5.14 -13.60 3.84
C PHE A 195 5.61 -12.67 4.94
N ILE A 196 6.81 -12.86 5.49
CA ILE A 196 7.29 -12.01 6.58
C ILE A 196 7.49 -10.55 6.13
N ILE A 197 8.04 -10.37 4.93
CA ILE A 197 8.24 -9.05 4.32
C ILE A 197 6.88 -8.45 3.95
N SER A 198 5.94 -9.26 3.46
CA SER A 198 4.59 -8.82 3.11
C SER A 198 3.76 -8.39 4.33
N ILE A 199 3.88 -9.10 5.46
CA ILE A 199 3.25 -8.71 6.72
C ILE A 199 3.83 -7.37 7.19
N TYR A 200 5.16 -7.24 7.17
CA TYR A 200 5.84 -6.04 7.68
C TYR A 200 5.53 -4.77 6.87
N HIS A 201 5.63 -4.82 5.53
CA HIS A 201 5.46 -3.62 4.69
C HIS A 201 4.02 -3.38 4.23
N PHE A 202 3.22 -4.43 4.07
CA PHE A 202 1.92 -4.35 3.41
C PHE A 202 0.74 -4.80 4.29
N ASN A 203 1.00 -5.29 5.51
CA ASN A 203 -0.02 -5.80 6.43
C ASN A 203 -0.97 -6.81 5.78
N GLN A 204 -0.48 -7.62 4.84
CA GLN A 204 -1.32 -8.54 4.07
C GLN A 204 -0.58 -9.82 3.70
N LEU A 205 -1.33 -10.92 3.66
CA LEU A 205 -0.93 -12.18 3.02
C LEU A 205 -1.69 -12.39 1.72
N GLN A 206 -0.93 -12.54 0.65
CA GLN A 206 -1.43 -12.89 -0.68
C GLN A 206 -1.44 -14.41 -0.82
N CYS A 207 -2.42 -15.08 -0.21
CA CYS A 207 -2.54 -16.53 -0.31
C CYS A 207 -2.77 -16.99 -1.76
N LEU A 208 -3.42 -16.15 -2.58
CA LEU A 208 -3.62 -16.40 -4.01
C LEU A 208 -2.30 -16.54 -4.78
N GLY A 209 -1.24 -15.90 -4.29
CA GLY A 209 0.13 -16.01 -4.81
C GLY A 209 0.64 -17.44 -4.94
N LEU A 210 0.21 -18.35 -4.04
CA LEU A 210 0.59 -19.77 -4.12
C LEU A 210 0.11 -20.44 -5.42
N PHE A 211 -1.08 -20.07 -5.88
CA PHE A 211 -1.72 -20.64 -7.06
C PHE A 211 -1.39 -19.86 -8.32
N SER A 212 -1.41 -18.52 -8.24
CA SER A 212 -1.11 -17.67 -9.38
C SER A 212 0.34 -17.85 -9.83
N ASN A 213 1.31 -17.98 -8.92
CA ASN A 213 2.71 -18.18 -9.29
C ASN A 213 2.97 -19.49 -10.05
N ILE A 214 2.19 -20.55 -9.82
CA ILE A 214 2.30 -21.81 -10.59
C ILE A 214 2.05 -21.57 -12.08
N ILE A 215 1.16 -20.62 -12.42
CA ILE A 215 0.78 -20.30 -13.80
C ILE A 215 1.62 -19.15 -14.36
N PHE A 216 1.76 -18.07 -13.59
CA PHE A 216 2.40 -16.85 -14.07
C PHE A 216 3.93 -16.93 -14.07
N VAL A 217 4.58 -17.63 -13.13
CA VAL A 217 6.05 -17.74 -13.13
C VAL A 217 6.57 -18.38 -14.43
N PRO A 218 6.02 -19.52 -14.92
CA PRO A 218 6.42 -20.10 -16.20
C PRO A 218 6.06 -19.21 -17.38
N LEU A 219 4.87 -18.59 -17.37
CA LEU A 219 4.43 -17.69 -18.44
C LEU A 219 5.40 -16.50 -18.59
N TYR A 220 5.78 -15.87 -17.48
CA TYR A 220 6.75 -14.78 -17.49
C TYR A 220 8.15 -15.26 -17.90
N SER A 221 8.64 -16.35 -17.30
CA SER A 221 10.02 -16.80 -17.49
C SER A 221 10.29 -17.37 -18.89
N PHE A 222 9.34 -18.12 -19.47
CA PHE A 222 9.53 -18.84 -20.74
C PHE A 222 8.89 -18.16 -21.95
N VAL A 223 7.91 -17.28 -21.75
CA VAL A 223 7.17 -16.65 -22.86
C VAL A 223 7.33 -15.14 -22.86
N ILE A 224 6.85 -14.45 -21.82
CA ILE A 224 6.76 -12.98 -21.83
C ILE A 224 8.15 -12.34 -21.81
N PHE A 225 9.04 -12.78 -20.93
CA PHE A 225 10.37 -12.17 -20.82
C PHE A 225 11.26 -12.43 -22.03
N PRO A 226 11.37 -13.65 -22.59
CA PRO A 226 12.05 -13.85 -23.87
C PRO A 226 11.46 -13.01 -25.00
N LEU A 227 10.13 -12.87 -25.05
CA LEU A 227 9.45 -12.02 -26.03
C LEU A 227 9.78 -10.53 -25.83
N ALA A 228 9.90 -10.07 -24.58
CA ALA A 228 10.34 -8.71 -24.26
C ALA A 228 11.78 -8.47 -24.76
N ILE A 229 12.71 -9.40 -24.48
CA ILE A 229 14.09 -9.33 -25.00
C ILE A 229 14.10 -9.28 -26.53
N CYS A 230 13.32 -10.14 -27.19
CA CYS A 230 13.20 -10.15 -28.65
C CYS A 230 12.71 -8.80 -29.18
N ASN A 231 11.66 -8.23 -28.59
CA ASN A 231 11.17 -6.90 -28.95
C ASN A 231 12.29 -5.86 -28.80
N PHE A 232 12.94 -5.81 -27.64
CA PHE A 232 14.02 -4.87 -27.39
C PHE A 232 15.11 -4.98 -28.45
N ILE A 233 15.66 -6.17 -28.70
CA ILE A 233 16.70 -6.37 -29.71
C ILE A 233 16.23 -5.92 -31.09
N VAL A 234 15.04 -6.34 -31.51
CA VAL A 234 14.48 -6.01 -32.82
C VAL A 234 14.31 -4.50 -33.03
N TYR A 235 13.79 -3.79 -32.03
CA TYR A 235 13.56 -2.35 -32.11
C TYR A 235 14.85 -1.52 -32.16
N HIS A 236 16.01 -2.10 -31.86
CA HIS A 236 17.29 -1.44 -32.17
C HIS A 236 17.48 -1.26 -33.66
N PHE A 237 17.16 -2.29 -34.45
CA PHE A 237 17.45 -2.35 -35.87
C PHE A 237 16.29 -1.89 -36.76
N VAL A 238 15.04 -2.08 -36.32
CA VAL A 238 13.84 -1.82 -37.12
C VAL A 238 12.92 -0.83 -36.40
N ASN A 239 12.17 -0.02 -37.16
CA ASN A 239 11.24 0.96 -36.60
C ASN A 239 9.88 0.35 -36.25
N ASN A 240 9.42 -0.68 -36.96
CA ASN A 240 8.17 -1.38 -36.67
C ASN A 240 8.21 -2.81 -37.23
N ILE A 241 7.79 -3.81 -36.44
CA ILE A 241 7.61 -5.19 -36.88
C ILE A 241 6.19 -5.66 -36.54
N THR A 242 5.32 -5.70 -37.54
CA THR A 242 3.90 -6.02 -37.38
C THR A 242 3.67 -7.42 -36.80
N LEU A 243 4.37 -8.45 -37.31
CA LEU A 243 4.19 -9.82 -36.86
C LEU A 243 4.55 -10.01 -35.38
N LEU A 244 5.70 -9.47 -34.96
CA LEU A 244 6.15 -9.53 -33.57
C LEU A 244 5.16 -8.81 -32.65
N ASN A 245 4.70 -7.62 -33.06
CA ASN A 245 3.71 -6.85 -32.29
C ASN A 245 2.38 -7.60 -32.15
N ILE A 246 1.92 -8.28 -33.20
CA ILE A 246 0.69 -9.10 -33.15
C ILE A 246 0.85 -10.24 -32.15
N ILE A 247 2.00 -10.93 -32.17
CA ILE A 247 2.29 -12.02 -31.23
C ILE A 247 2.32 -11.47 -29.80
N THR A 248 3.04 -10.38 -29.57
CA THR A 248 3.14 -9.73 -28.25
C THR A 248 1.79 -9.26 -27.73
N ASN A 249 0.98 -8.63 -28.57
CA ASN A 249 -0.37 -8.19 -28.20
C ASN A 249 -1.29 -9.39 -27.86
N LYS A 250 -1.18 -10.51 -28.59
CA LYS A 250 -1.94 -11.73 -28.28
C LYS A 250 -1.50 -12.36 -26.96
N VAL A 251 -0.20 -12.39 -26.68
CA VAL A 251 0.34 -12.91 -25.42
C VAL A 251 -0.12 -12.07 -24.23
N PHE A 252 -0.04 -10.73 -24.32
CA PHE A 252 -0.54 -9.87 -23.24
C PHE A 252 -2.07 -9.95 -23.09
N LYS A 253 -2.82 -10.06 -24.19
CA LYS A 253 -4.27 -10.30 -24.11
C LYS A 253 -4.60 -11.61 -23.40
N PHE A 254 -3.84 -12.67 -23.65
CA PHE A 254 -3.99 -13.95 -22.94
C PHE A 254 -3.61 -13.83 -21.46
N HIS A 255 -2.52 -13.11 -21.16
CA HIS A 255 -2.13 -12.78 -19.79
C HIS A 255 -3.27 -12.07 -19.04
N ASP A 256 -3.88 -11.03 -19.63
CA ASP A 256 -4.93 -10.26 -18.97
C ASP A 256 -6.22 -11.06 -18.82
N LEU A 257 -6.53 -11.96 -19.76
CA LEU A 257 -7.62 -12.93 -19.61
C LEU A 257 -7.38 -13.85 -18.40
N LEU A 258 -6.17 -14.40 -18.27
CA LEU A 258 -5.80 -15.21 -17.11
C LEU A 258 -5.89 -14.39 -15.82
N LEU A 259 -5.39 -13.15 -15.81
CA LEU A 259 -5.49 -12.26 -14.66
C LEU A 259 -6.95 -12.07 -14.24
N GLY A 260 -7.85 -11.82 -15.20
CA GLY A 260 -9.29 -11.69 -14.98
C GLY A 260 -9.95 -12.92 -14.34
N LEU A 261 -9.40 -14.13 -14.51
CA LEU A 261 -9.88 -15.34 -13.82
C LEU A 261 -9.51 -15.36 -12.33
N PHE A 262 -8.41 -14.70 -11.95
CA PHE A 262 -7.93 -14.64 -10.57
C PHE A 262 -8.53 -13.48 -9.78
N LEU A 263 -8.85 -12.36 -10.42
CA LEU A 263 -9.40 -11.16 -9.76
C LEU A 263 -10.65 -11.40 -8.89
N PRO A 264 -11.62 -12.27 -9.25
CA PRO A 264 -12.76 -12.57 -8.37
C PRO A 264 -12.34 -13.13 -7.01
N PHE A 265 -11.17 -13.78 -6.94
CA PHE A 265 -10.61 -14.40 -5.74
C PHE A 265 -9.74 -13.45 -4.91
N GLN A 266 -9.61 -12.17 -5.29
CA GLN A 266 -8.87 -11.17 -4.52
C GLN A 266 -9.35 -11.04 -3.06
N LYS A 267 -10.60 -11.42 -2.78
CA LYS A 267 -11.18 -11.46 -1.44
C LYS A 267 -10.53 -12.49 -0.50
N LEU A 268 -9.73 -13.43 -1.03
CA LEU A 268 -8.96 -14.39 -0.25
C LEU A 268 -7.71 -13.77 0.40
N ARG A 269 -7.44 -12.48 0.17
CA ARG A 269 -6.38 -11.75 0.87
C ARG A 269 -6.71 -11.64 2.36
N LEU A 270 -5.73 -11.94 3.20
CA LEU A 270 -5.85 -11.83 4.65
C LEU A 270 -5.04 -10.62 5.11
N PHE A 271 -5.71 -9.65 5.71
CA PHE A 271 -5.00 -8.55 6.37
C PHE A 271 -4.46 -9.03 7.71
N ILE A 272 -3.16 -8.83 7.91
CA ILE A 272 -2.45 -9.22 9.13
C ILE A 272 -1.90 -7.96 9.78
N THR A 273 -2.33 -7.74 11.01
CA THR A 273 -1.78 -6.73 11.89
C THR A 273 -0.79 -7.36 12.84
N PHE A 274 0.16 -6.55 13.28
CA PHE A 274 1.06 -6.87 14.37
C PHE A 274 1.25 -5.58 15.19
N HIS A 275 1.26 -5.70 16.50
CA HIS A 275 1.37 -4.57 17.43
C HIS A 275 2.80 -4.42 17.96
N SER A 276 3.64 -5.44 17.77
CA SER A 276 5.02 -5.47 18.28
C SER A 276 5.96 -6.22 17.35
N MET A 277 7.25 -5.88 17.39
CA MET A 277 8.28 -6.63 16.69
C MET A 277 8.41 -8.08 17.18
N LEU A 278 7.95 -8.36 18.40
CA LEU A 278 7.90 -9.72 18.96
C LEU A 278 6.90 -10.60 18.21
N GLU A 279 5.70 -10.08 17.90
CA GLU A 279 4.71 -10.81 17.10
C GLU A 279 5.23 -11.13 15.69
N LEU A 280 5.90 -10.16 15.06
CA LEU A 280 6.54 -10.36 13.76
C LEU A 280 7.64 -11.43 13.84
N PHE A 281 8.45 -11.41 14.90
CA PHE A 281 9.46 -12.44 15.14
C PHE A 281 8.85 -13.82 15.35
N ILE A 282 7.73 -13.93 16.07
CA ILE A 282 6.98 -15.20 16.21
C ILE A 282 6.52 -15.69 14.84
N TYR A 283 5.96 -14.84 13.99
CA TYR A 283 5.57 -15.22 12.63
C TYR A 283 6.76 -15.73 11.81
N PHE A 284 7.91 -15.06 11.89
CA PHE A 284 9.14 -15.49 11.22
C PHE A 284 9.58 -16.89 11.66
N ILE A 285 9.59 -17.14 12.97
CA ILE A 285 9.98 -18.44 13.54
C ILE A 285 9.01 -19.55 13.11
N LEU A 286 7.70 -19.28 13.10
CA LEU A 286 6.70 -20.24 12.65
C LEU A 286 6.87 -20.56 11.16
N ILE A 287 7.07 -19.55 10.30
CA ILE A 287 7.35 -19.76 8.86
C ILE A 287 8.64 -20.58 8.67
N PHE A 288 9.69 -20.28 9.44
CA PHE A 288 10.94 -21.03 9.40
C PHE A 288 10.72 -22.51 9.75
N PHE A 289 9.99 -22.81 10.83
CA PHE A 289 9.68 -24.19 11.22
C PHE A 289 8.76 -24.91 10.25
N ILE A 290 7.79 -24.21 9.63
CA ILE A 290 6.97 -24.78 8.54
C ILE A 290 7.90 -25.26 7.41
N ILE A 291 8.79 -24.39 6.93
CA ILE A 291 9.73 -24.74 5.86
C ILE A 291 10.66 -25.87 6.32
N LEU A 292 11.20 -25.81 7.54
CA LEU A 292 12.10 -26.84 8.07
C LEU A 292 11.42 -28.22 8.17
N PHE A 293 10.18 -28.30 8.65
CA PHE A 293 9.48 -29.58 8.77
C PHE A 293 9.03 -30.12 7.41
N VAL A 294 8.67 -29.26 6.46
CA VAL A 294 8.51 -29.65 5.05
C VAL A 294 9.83 -30.20 4.50
N CYS A 295 10.96 -29.55 4.80
CA CYS A 295 12.31 -30.01 4.45
C CYS A 295 12.65 -31.41 4.95
N HIS A 296 12.24 -31.74 6.18
CA HIS A 296 12.46 -33.06 6.76
C HIS A 296 11.35 -34.07 6.48
N LYS A 297 10.42 -33.77 5.55
CA LYS A 297 9.25 -34.62 5.21
C LYS A 297 8.36 -34.95 6.42
N ARG A 298 8.38 -34.09 7.46
CA ARG A 298 7.63 -34.22 8.71
C ARG A 298 6.28 -33.49 8.60
N LEU A 299 5.41 -33.96 7.71
CA LEU A 299 4.18 -33.24 7.33
C LEU A 299 3.22 -32.98 8.49
N ILE A 300 3.06 -33.91 9.43
CA ILE A 300 2.20 -33.72 10.61
C ILE A 300 2.67 -32.54 11.46
N TYR A 301 3.98 -32.43 11.71
CA TYR A 301 4.55 -31.29 12.44
C TYR A 301 4.39 -29.99 11.67
N SER A 302 4.55 -30.00 10.33
CA SER A 302 4.25 -28.83 9.51
C SER A 302 2.80 -28.39 9.66
N LEU A 303 1.84 -29.31 9.67
CA LEU A 303 0.42 -29.00 9.84
C LEU A 303 0.13 -28.43 11.24
N LEU A 304 0.76 -28.97 12.30
CA LEU A 304 0.65 -28.43 13.65
C LEU A 304 1.19 -27.00 13.75
N VAL A 305 2.33 -26.70 13.11
CA VAL A 305 2.89 -25.33 13.09
C VAL A 305 2.02 -24.40 12.24
N ILE A 306 1.44 -24.86 11.13
CA ILE A 306 0.47 -24.08 10.34
C ILE A 306 -0.76 -23.76 11.19
N LEU A 307 -1.29 -24.74 11.95
CA LEU A 307 -2.41 -24.51 12.86
C LEU A 307 -2.04 -23.48 13.93
N LEU A 308 -0.87 -23.59 14.55
CA LEU A 308 -0.37 -22.61 15.51
C LEU A 308 -0.22 -21.21 14.88
N PHE A 309 0.28 -21.13 13.64
CA PHE A 309 0.38 -19.88 12.89
C PHE A 309 -0.98 -19.23 12.67
N ILE A 310 -1.99 -20.01 12.28
CA ILE A 310 -3.37 -19.53 12.13
C ILE A 310 -3.93 -19.05 13.47
N ILE A 311 -3.70 -19.79 14.56
CA ILE A 311 -4.12 -19.39 15.92
C ILE A 311 -3.46 -18.05 16.32
N CYS A 312 -2.16 -17.91 16.12
CA CYS A 312 -1.43 -16.66 16.38
C CYS A 312 -1.98 -15.50 15.56
N ILE A 313 -2.32 -15.71 14.28
CA ILE A 313 -3.00 -14.68 13.46
C ILE A 313 -4.34 -14.30 14.09
N CYS A 314 -5.20 -15.26 14.42
CA CYS A 314 -6.52 -14.99 15.01
C CYS A 314 -6.46 -14.26 16.36
N ILE A 315 -5.38 -14.46 17.13
CA ILE A 315 -5.17 -13.79 18.43
C ILE A 315 -4.57 -12.41 18.24
N PHE A 316 -3.44 -12.30 17.53
CA PHE A 316 -2.67 -11.06 17.40
C PHE A 316 -3.35 -10.03 16.49
N THR A 317 -4.25 -10.45 15.59
CA THR A 317 -5.01 -9.51 14.75
C THR A 317 -6.10 -8.74 15.49
N LYS A 318 -6.46 -9.17 16.71
CA LYS A 318 -7.45 -8.45 17.51
C LYS A 318 -6.82 -7.16 18.08
N PRO A 319 -7.50 -6.02 17.97
CA PRO A 319 -7.02 -4.78 18.57
C PRO A 319 -6.89 -4.96 20.08
N SER A 320 -5.72 -4.58 20.62
CA SER A 320 -5.47 -4.66 22.07
C SER A 320 -6.16 -3.54 22.87
N SER A 321 -6.63 -2.49 22.20
CA SER A 321 -7.29 -1.32 22.77
C SER A 321 -8.22 -0.66 21.76
N SER A 322 -9.18 0.12 22.26
CA SER A 322 -9.97 1.03 21.42
C SER A 322 -9.14 2.29 21.12
N THR A 323 -9.12 2.71 19.86
CA THR A 323 -8.31 3.86 19.42
C THR A 323 -9.12 4.82 18.57
N ILE A 324 -8.77 6.10 18.64
CA ILE A 324 -9.18 7.10 17.64
C ILE A 324 -7.93 7.55 16.88
N THR A 325 -8.00 7.58 15.56
CA THR A 325 -6.88 7.94 14.69
C THR A 325 -7.30 9.03 13.72
N PHE A 326 -6.57 10.13 13.72
CA PHE A 326 -6.72 11.25 12.80
C PHE A 326 -5.71 11.07 11.67
N LEU A 327 -6.23 10.79 10.47
CA LEU A 327 -5.41 10.42 9.33
C LEU A 327 -4.79 11.66 8.70
N ASN A 328 -3.54 11.53 8.26
CA ASN A 328 -2.88 12.58 7.51
C ASN A 328 -3.35 12.56 6.05
N VAL A 329 -4.42 13.30 5.76
CA VAL A 329 -5.02 13.43 4.43
C VAL A 329 -4.65 14.74 3.72
N GLY A 330 -3.69 15.49 4.26
CA GLY A 330 -3.40 16.84 3.79
C GLY A 330 -4.46 17.84 4.24
N GLN A 331 -4.92 18.70 3.33
CA GLN A 331 -6.03 19.61 3.62
C GLN A 331 -7.36 18.83 3.55
N GLY A 332 -8.04 18.72 4.69
CA GLY A 332 -9.29 17.98 4.83
C GLY A 332 -9.36 17.20 6.13
N ASP A 333 -10.41 16.40 6.26
CA ASP A 333 -10.62 15.53 7.41
C ASP A 333 -10.77 14.07 7.00
N SER A 334 -10.12 13.20 7.76
CA SER A 334 -10.51 11.81 7.85
C SER A 334 -10.03 11.24 9.18
N LEU A 335 -10.91 10.54 9.88
CA LEU A 335 -10.58 9.88 11.13
C LEU A 335 -11.30 8.55 11.26
N ILE A 336 -10.72 7.68 12.08
CA ILE A 336 -11.29 6.38 12.41
C ILE A 336 -11.35 6.20 13.92
N PHE A 337 -12.49 5.75 14.41
CA PHE A 337 -12.68 5.26 15.76
C PHE A 337 -12.90 3.75 15.68
N GLN A 338 -11.97 2.99 16.25
CA GLN A 338 -11.97 1.53 16.25
C GLN A 338 -12.08 1.03 17.68
N THR A 339 -13.06 0.18 17.96
CA THR A 339 -13.19 -0.46 19.27
C THR A 339 -12.30 -1.70 19.36
N LYS A 340 -11.99 -2.14 20.59
CA LYS A 340 -11.31 -3.43 20.84
C LYS A 340 -12.03 -4.65 20.24
N ASN A 341 -13.32 -4.52 19.94
CA ASN A 341 -14.14 -5.57 19.31
C ASN A 341 -14.16 -5.47 17.76
N GLN A 342 -13.26 -4.68 17.17
CA GLN A 342 -13.14 -4.42 15.73
C GLN A 342 -14.35 -3.70 15.09
N GLU A 343 -15.25 -3.14 15.88
CA GLU A 343 -16.28 -2.24 15.35
C GLU A 343 -15.60 -0.93 14.92
N THR A 344 -15.80 -0.52 13.67
CA THR A 344 -15.09 0.62 13.10
C THR A 344 -16.05 1.68 12.58
N VAL A 345 -15.89 2.90 13.11
CA VAL A 345 -16.55 4.11 12.62
C VAL A 345 -15.52 5.00 11.95
N MET A 346 -15.77 5.35 10.70
CA MET A 346 -14.96 6.32 9.96
C MET A 346 -15.76 7.61 9.82
N VAL A 347 -15.12 8.75 10.07
CA VAL A 347 -15.71 10.07 9.87
C VAL A 347 -14.87 10.81 8.84
N ASP A 348 -15.51 11.16 7.73
CA ASP A 348 -14.91 11.76 6.54
C ASP A 348 -13.81 10.90 5.90
N THR A 349 -13.50 11.22 4.64
CA THR A 349 -12.64 10.45 3.76
C THR A 349 -11.46 11.27 3.22
N GLY A 350 -11.41 12.57 3.50
CA GLY A 350 -10.44 13.46 2.89
C GLY A 350 -10.70 13.68 1.41
N GLY A 351 -9.73 14.30 0.75
CA GLY A 351 -9.68 14.43 -0.70
C GLY A 351 -9.47 15.85 -1.19
N THR A 352 -9.53 16.04 -2.50
CA THR A 352 -9.45 17.35 -3.15
C THR A 352 -10.48 17.43 -4.27
N GLU A 353 -10.79 18.64 -4.76
CA GLU A 353 -11.72 18.80 -5.89
C GLU A 353 -11.26 18.08 -7.17
N ASN A 354 -9.94 17.85 -7.31
CA ASN A 354 -9.33 17.15 -8.45
C ASN A 354 -9.15 15.64 -8.21
N SER A 355 -9.61 15.10 -7.08
CA SER A 355 -9.54 13.66 -6.79
C SER A 355 -10.49 12.91 -7.74
N THR A 356 -9.92 12.34 -8.81
CA THR A 356 -10.58 11.42 -9.76
C THR A 356 -10.17 9.98 -9.47
N GLU A 357 -10.88 9.00 -10.05
CA GLU A 357 -10.55 7.57 -9.94
C GLU A 357 -9.08 7.25 -10.24
N GLU A 358 -8.47 7.98 -11.17
CA GLU A 358 -7.06 7.81 -11.56
C GLU A 358 -6.07 8.48 -10.58
N ASN A 359 -6.54 9.41 -9.75
CA ASN A 359 -5.74 10.31 -8.91
C ASN A 359 -6.00 10.19 -7.40
N TYR A 360 -6.70 9.15 -6.93
CA TYR A 360 -6.91 8.90 -5.50
C TYR A 360 -5.61 8.53 -4.75
N GLN A 361 -4.77 9.54 -4.50
CA GLN A 361 -3.49 9.34 -3.83
C GLN A 361 -3.65 9.25 -2.31
N ILE A 362 -4.61 9.97 -1.74
CA ILE A 362 -4.82 10.03 -0.29
C ILE A 362 -5.31 8.68 0.23
N SER A 363 -6.38 8.12 -0.35
CA SER A 363 -6.85 6.81 0.08
C SER A 363 -5.82 5.73 -0.12
N LYS A 364 -5.16 5.72 -1.28
CA LYS A 364 -4.21 4.68 -1.66
C LYS A 364 -2.95 4.68 -0.79
N HIS A 365 -2.42 5.85 -0.46
CA HIS A 365 -1.11 5.98 0.21
C HIS A 365 -1.18 6.34 1.69
N HIS A 366 -2.30 6.86 2.19
CA HIS A 366 -2.46 7.25 3.59
C HIS A 366 -3.56 6.45 4.30
N ILE A 367 -4.80 6.49 3.81
CA ILE A 367 -5.94 5.88 4.51
C ILE A 367 -5.85 4.35 4.50
N MET A 368 -5.72 3.76 3.31
CA MET A 368 -5.73 2.30 3.14
C MET A 368 -4.56 1.62 3.87
N PRO A 369 -3.31 2.11 3.81
CA PRO A 369 -2.23 1.54 4.62
C PRO A 369 -2.53 1.57 6.11
N THR A 370 -3.13 2.63 6.63
CA THR A 370 -3.50 2.72 8.04
C THR A 370 -4.63 1.77 8.41
N LEU A 371 -5.70 1.72 7.61
CA LEU A 371 -6.79 0.74 7.78
C LEU A 371 -6.26 -0.71 7.78
N LYS A 372 -5.36 -1.04 6.84
CA LYS A 372 -4.70 -2.36 6.78
C LYS A 372 -3.85 -2.64 8.03
N SER A 373 -3.04 -1.67 8.46
CA SER A 373 -2.19 -1.80 9.66
C SER A 373 -3.00 -1.99 10.96
N LYS A 374 -4.24 -1.48 10.99
CA LYS A 374 -5.21 -1.66 12.08
C LYS A 374 -6.18 -2.82 11.87
N GLY A 375 -6.05 -3.57 10.76
CA GLY A 375 -6.83 -4.79 10.52
C GLY A 375 -8.29 -4.49 10.21
N VAL A 376 -8.57 -3.28 9.72
CA VAL A 376 -9.90 -2.84 9.35
C VAL A 376 -10.22 -3.36 7.96
N ASN A 377 -11.05 -4.40 7.93
CA ASN A 377 -11.52 -5.01 6.68
C ASN A 377 -12.93 -4.53 6.33
N THR A 378 -13.62 -3.94 7.30
CA THR A 378 -15.00 -3.48 7.17
C THR A 378 -15.18 -2.22 8.00
N ILE A 379 -15.81 -1.23 7.40
CA ILE A 379 -16.27 -0.01 8.09
C ILE A 379 -17.75 -0.22 8.40
N ASP A 380 -18.10 -0.25 9.69
CA ASP A 380 -19.47 -0.45 10.12
C ASP A 380 -20.33 0.78 9.85
N TYR A 381 -19.75 1.96 10.10
CA TYR A 381 -20.38 3.25 9.87
C TYR A 381 -19.36 4.20 9.25
N LEU A 382 -19.61 4.63 8.01
CA LEU A 382 -18.94 5.76 7.41
C LEU A 382 -19.87 6.97 7.53
N ILE A 383 -19.43 8.01 8.24
CA ILE A 383 -20.19 9.25 8.44
C ILE A 383 -19.49 10.34 7.65
N ILE A 384 -20.18 11.01 6.73
CA ILE A 384 -19.62 12.17 6.04
C ILE A 384 -20.30 13.41 6.59
N THR A 385 -19.50 14.31 7.13
CA THR A 385 -19.96 15.49 7.88
C THR A 385 -20.71 16.45 6.98
N HIS A 386 -20.18 16.75 5.79
CA HIS A 386 -20.77 17.70 4.83
C HIS A 386 -20.20 17.51 3.40
N PRO A 387 -20.78 18.12 2.35
CA PRO A 387 -20.51 17.75 0.96
C PRO A 387 -19.30 18.44 0.30
N HIS A 388 -18.30 18.86 1.09
CA HIS A 388 -17.04 19.41 0.57
C HIS A 388 -16.05 18.32 0.18
N ALA A 389 -15.23 18.61 -0.84
CA ALA A 389 -14.38 17.60 -1.47
C ALA A 389 -13.31 17.05 -0.52
N ASP A 390 -12.81 17.89 0.37
CA ASP A 390 -11.85 17.57 1.43
C ASP A 390 -12.43 16.76 2.60
N HIS A 391 -13.72 16.37 2.50
CA HIS A 391 -14.38 15.44 3.42
C HIS A 391 -14.91 14.19 2.72
N MET A 392 -15.28 14.26 1.44
CA MET A 392 -16.02 13.18 0.77
C MET A 392 -15.40 12.63 -0.52
N ALA A 393 -14.38 13.27 -1.08
CA ALA A 393 -13.99 12.98 -2.47
C ALA A 393 -13.38 11.59 -2.64
N GLU A 394 -12.82 11.02 -1.56
CA GLU A 394 -12.18 9.71 -1.55
C GLU A 394 -13.17 8.53 -1.31
N LEU A 395 -14.45 8.81 -1.03
CA LEU A 395 -15.51 7.81 -0.84
C LEU A 395 -15.57 6.74 -1.96
N PRO A 396 -15.50 7.09 -3.27
CA PRO A 396 -15.62 6.08 -4.34
C PRO A 396 -14.51 5.03 -4.29
N TYR A 397 -13.27 5.45 -4.01
CA TYR A 397 -12.15 4.53 -3.86
C TYR A 397 -12.36 3.61 -2.66
N LEU A 398 -12.71 4.16 -1.50
CA LEU A 398 -12.93 3.36 -0.30
C LEU A 398 -14.06 2.34 -0.49
N ALA A 399 -15.17 2.73 -1.12
CA ALA A 399 -16.30 1.85 -1.41
C ALA A 399 -15.92 0.67 -2.34
N LYS A 400 -15.01 0.90 -3.29
CA LYS A 400 -14.54 -0.13 -4.23
C LYS A 400 -13.57 -1.13 -3.56
N HIS A 401 -12.75 -0.67 -2.63
CA HIS A 401 -11.64 -1.47 -2.07
C HIS A 401 -11.92 -2.05 -0.67
N LEU A 402 -12.91 -1.53 0.06
CA LEU A 402 -13.30 -1.96 1.41
C LEU A 402 -14.82 -2.14 1.53
N LYS A 403 -15.22 -3.07 2.40
CA LYS A 403 -16.64 -3.25 2.72
C LYS A 403 -17.11 -2.13 3.65
N ILE A 404 -18.08 -1.33 3.20
CA ILE A 404 -18.75 -0.33 4.03
C ILE A 404 -20.18 -0.82 4.28
N LYS A 405 -20.59 -0.99 5.55
CA LYS A 405 -21.95 -1.47 5.86
C LYS A 405 -22.98 -0.35 5.71
N LYS A 406 -22.71 0.80 6.32
CA LYS A 406 -23.63 1.94 6.36
C LYS A 406 -22.90 3.24 6.04
N LEU A 407 -23.48 4.05 5.15
CA LEU A 407 -23.06 5.42 4.88
C LEU A 407 -24.10 6.37 5.47
N MET A 408 -23.67 7.30 6.31
CA MET A 408 -24.52 8.26 7.01
C MET A 408 -24.18 9.68 6.59
N ILE A 409 -25.16 10.39 6.03
CA ILE A 409 -25.04 11.78 5.58
C ILE A 409 -26.32 12.55 5.90
N TYR A 410 -26.25 13.87 6.04
CA TYR A 410 -27.47 14.70 6.00
C TYR A 410 -27.93 14.84 4.55
N LEU A 411 -28.90 14.03 4.12
CA LEU A 411 -29.33 13.96 2.71
C LEU A 411 -29.69 15.34 2.14
N ALA A 412 -30.34 16.18 2.93
CA ALA A 412 -30.78 17.51 2.53
C ALA A 412 -29.63 18.49 2.26
N SER A 413 -28.40 18.23 2.74
CA SER A 413 -27.25 19.12 2.50
C SER A 413 -26.57 18.87 1.15
N TYR A 414 -26.91 17.79 0.46
CA TYR A 414 -26.26 17.39 -0.79
C TYR A 414 -27.04 17.89 -2.02
N PRO A 415 -26.36 18.53 -2.99
CA PRO A 415 -26.98 18.85 -4.28
C PRO A 415 -27.49 17.57 -4.96
N PRO A 416 -28.63 17.61 -5.69
CA PRO A 416 -29.24 16.42 -6.30
C PRO A 416 -28.26 15.59 -7.15
N ASN A 417 -27.42 16.25 -7.94
CA ASN A 417 -26.41 15.58 -8.79
C ASN A 417 -25.35 14.83 -7.98
N LYS A 418 -24.92 15.37 -6.83
CA LYS A 418 -23.96 14.69 -5.95
C LYS A 418 -24.63 13.54 -5.21
N LEU A 419 -25.86 13.75 -4.72
CA LEU A 419 -26.62 12.72 -4.02
C LEU A 419 -26.88 11.50 -4.92
N PHE A 420 -27.28 11.71 -6.18
CA PHE A 420 -27.46 10.64 -7.15
C PHE A 420 -26.19 9.79 -7.37
N ARG A 421 -25.01 10.43 -7.44
CA ARG A 421 -23.73 9.70 -7.54
C ARG A 421 -23.44 8.86 -6.29
N ILE A 422 -23.74 9.39 -5.10
CA ILE A 422 -23.60 8.65 -3.83
C ILE A 422 -24.55 7.45 -3.82
N GLU A 423 -25.80 7.62 -4.23
CA GLU A 423 -26.77 6.53 -4.33
C GLU A 423 -26.29 5.42 -5.27
N GLN A 424 -25.70 5.78 -6.41
CA GLN A 424 -25.09 4.81 -7.33
C GLN A 424 -23.94 4.03 -6.68
N ILE A 425 -23.02 4.73 -5.99
CA ILE A 425 -21.91 4.09 -5.26
C ILE A 425 -22.42 3.15 -4.18
N CYS A 426 -23.46 3.56 -3.43
CA CYS A 426 -24.07 2.75 -2.39
C CYS A 426 -24.72 1.50 -2.99
N HIS A 427 -25.45 1.64 -4.10
CA HIS A 427 -26.11 0.53 -4.77
C HIS A 427 -25.10 -0.47 -5.34
N SER A 428 -24.04 0.00 -6.03
CA SER A 428 -23.02 -0.88 -6.63
C SER A 428 -22.19 -1.65 -5.61
N ASN A 429 -22.04 -1.13 -4.39
CA ASN A 429 -21.22 -1.71 -3.34
C ASN A 429 -22.03 -2.30 -2.16
N HIS A 430 -23.37 -2.38 -2.30
CA HIS A 430 -24.29 -2.88 -1.26
C HIS A 430 -24.16 -2.14 0.09
N ILE A 431 -23.99 -0.82 0.04
CA ILE A 431 -23.90 0.04 1.21
C ILE A 431 -25.29 0.56 1.56
N GLN A 432 -25.68 0.47 2.84
CA GLN A 432 -26.92 1.05 3.32
C GLN A 432 -26.76 2.57 3.51
N LEU A 433 -27.40 3.38 2.66
CA LEU A 433 -27.45 4.83 2.82
C LEU A 433 -28.48 5.22 3.89
N ILE A 434 -28.09 6.03 4.87
CA ILE A 434 -28.90 6.45 6.01
C ILE A 434 -28.86 7.97 6.14
N ASP A 435 -30.03 8.57 6.33
CA ASP A 435 -30.15 9.98 6.67
C ASP A 435 -29.74 10.22 8.12
N ALA A 436 -28.59 10.86 8.31
CA ALA A 436 -28.05 11.17 9.62
C ALA A 436 -28.97 12.08 10.44
N SER A 437 -29.90 12.83 9.83
CA SER A 437 -30.81 13.75 10.54
C SER A 437 -31.86 13.01 11.39
N ARG A 438 -32.02 11.71 11.15
CA ARG A 438 -32.99 10.83 11.84
C ARG A 438 -32.34 9.94 12.90
N ILE A 439 -31.02 10.04 13.06
CA ILE A 439 -30.24 9.21 13.97
C ILE A 439 -29.81 10.06 15.15
N ASN A 440 -30.24 9.69 16.35
CA ASN A 440 -29.78 10.35 17.58
C ASN A 440 -28.52 9.70 18.14
N THR A 441 -28.41 8.36 18.07
CA THR A 441 -27.28 7.63 18.63
C THR A 441 -26.92 6.38 17.82
N ILE A 442 -25.64 5.99 17.89
CA ILE A 442 -25.14 4.66 17.51
C ILE A 442 -24.53 4.04 18.76
N ASN A 443 -25.04 2.88 19.16
CA ASN A 443 -24.48 2.09 20.25
C ASN A 443 -23.46 1.10 19.67
N LEU A 444 -22.23 1.20 20.15
CA LEU A 444 -21.15 0.23 19.97
C LEU A 444 -20.89 -0.38 21.35
N ASN A 445 -20.34 -1.60 21.44
CA ASN A 445 -20.30 -2.36 22.71
C ASN A 445 -19.98 -1.55 23.97
N SER A 446 -18.89 -0.76 23.95
CA SER A 446 -18.43 0.06 25.07
C SER A 446 -18.43 1.56 24.78
N SER A 447 -19.15 2.00 23.75
CA SER A 447 -19.26 3.43 23.41
C SER A 447 -20.58 3.78 22.78
N THR A 448 -21.06 4.98 23.08
CA THR A 448 -22.22 5.56 22.40
C THR A 448 -21.76 6.76 21.59
N ILE A 449 -22.11 6.80 20.32
CA ILE A 449 -21.90 7.98 19.47
C ILE A 449 -23.22 8.74 19.41
N HIS A 450 -23.24 9.94 19.95
CA HIS A 450 -24.39 10.85 19.90
C HIS A 450 -24.27 11.78 18.70
N PHE A 451 -25.37 11.98 17.99
CA PHE A 451 -25.49 12.93 16.91
C PHE A 451 -26.08 14.22 17.45
N PHE A 452 -25.36 15.32 17.29
CA PHE A 452 -25.84 16.64 17.64
C PHE A 452 -26.32 17.37 16.40
N HIS A 453 -27.64 17.50 16.28
CA HIS A 453 -28.31 18.11 15.14
C HIS A 453 -28.31 19.64 15.28
N THR A 454 -27.27 20.26 14.74
CA THR A 454 -27.06 21.71 14.71
C THR A 454 -27.08 22.28 13.29
N TYR A 455 -27.49 21.46 12.30
CA TYR A 455 -27.58 21.88 10.90
C TYR A 455 -28.50 23.10 10.75
N ILE A 456 -28.12 24.02 9.86
CA ILE A 456 -28.85 25.29 9.62
C ILE A 456 -29.44 25.26 8.22
N PRO A 457 -30.69 24.79 8.01
CA PRO A 457 -31.21 24.50 6.67
C PRO A 457 -31.26 25.72 5.73
N THR A 458 -31.31 26.94 6.26
CA THR A 458 -31.34 28.19 5.47
C THR A 458 -29.97 28.75 5.14
N SER A 459 -28.89 28.12 5.61
CA SER A 459 -27.54 28.62 5.40
C SER A 459 -26.99 28.28 4.01
N ASN A 460 -26.34 29.26 3.38
CA ASN A 460 -25.58 29.06 2.16
C ASN A 460 -24.17 28.49 2.42
N ASP A 461 -23.69 28.52 3.67
CA ASP A 461 -22.43 27.90 4.05
C ASP A 461 -22.64 26.41 4.33
N LYS A 462 -22.04 25.56 3.49
CA LYS A 462 -22.12 24.10 3.62
C LYS A 462 -21.46 23.59 4.90
N ASN A 463 -20.52 24.35 5.46
CA ASN A 463 -19.90 24.04 6.75
C ASN A 463 -20.93 24.02 7.87
N GLU A 464 -21.98 24.83 7.76
CA GLU A 464 -23.08 24.87 8.72
C GLU A 464 -24.05 23.69 8.61
N GLN A 465 -23.79 22.79 7.67
CA GLN A 465 -24.45 21.49 7.54
C GLN A 465 -23.60 20.34 8.12
N SER A 466 -22.51 20.64 8.84
CA SER A 466 -21.65 19.62 9.43
C SER A 466 -22.39 18.73 10.42
N VAL A 467 -22.25 17.42 10.28
CA VAL A 467 -22.64 16.45 11.32
C VAL A 467 -21.68 16.58 12.50
N ILE A 468 -22.19 16.99 13.67
CA ILE A 468 -21.43 17.03 14.91
C ILE A 468 -21.67 15.74 15.70
N LEU A 469 -20.59 15.10 16.15
CA LEU A 469 -20.66 13.82 16.88
C LEU A 469 -19.99 13.94 18.25
N LEU A 470 -20.63 13.39 19.29
CA LEU A 470 -20.01 13.16 20.59
C LEU A 470 -19.85 11.66 20.80
N ILE A 471 -18.61 11.18 20.82
CA ILE A 471 -18.29 9.80 21.20
C ILE A 471 -18.12 9.77 22.71
N ASP A 472 -19.00 9.03 23.36
CA ASP A 472 -18.92 8.67 24.77
C ASP A 472 -18.26 7.29 24.90
N TYR A 473 -17.01 7.26 25.37
CA TYR A 473 -16.24 6.03 25.57
C TYR A 473 -15.73 5.95 27.01
N LEU A 474 -16.33 5.06 27.81
CA LEU A 474 -15.99 4.89 29.23
C LEU A 474 -16.01 6.22 29.99
N LYS A 475 -14.83 6.72 30.41
CA LYS A 475 -14.67 8.00 31.11
C LYS A 475 -14.38 9.18 30.18
N TYR A 476 -14.15 8.93 28.90
CA TYR A 476 -13.70 9.93 27.93
C TYR A 476 -14.83 10.44 27.05
N LYS A 477 -14.87 11.75 26.84
CA LYS A 477 -15.78 12.44 25.91
C LYS A 477 -14.98 13.01 24.74
N ILE A 478 -15.35 12.62 23.52
CA ILE A 478 -14.67 13.04 22.30
C ILE A 478 -15.66 13.77 21.40
N LEU A 479 -15.43 15.04 21.14
CA LEU A 479 -16.31 15.88 20.32
C LEU A 479 -15.70 16.09 18.94
N LEU A 480 -16.43 15.68 17.90
CA LEU A 480 -16.05 15.83 16.51
C LEU A 480 -16.90 16.91 15.85
N MET A 481 -16.27 18.03 15.49
CA MET A 481 -16.98 19.20 14.99
C MET A 481 -17.13 19.23 13.46
N GLY A 482 -16.43 18.38 12.70
CA GLY A 482 -16.32 18.54 11.24
C GLY A 482 -15.87 19.97 10.91
N ASP A 483 -16.62 20.66 10.06
CA ASP A 483 -16.38 22.07 9.74
C ASP A 483 -17.38 23.04 10.36
N ALA A 484 -18.10 22.60 11.39
CA ALA A 484 -19.07 23.43 12.10
C ALA A 484 -18.50 24.80 12.50
N THR A 485 -19.29 25.85 12.25
CA THR A 485 -18.92 27.24 12.52
C THR A 485 -19.36 27.67 13.92
N LYS A 486 -18.99 28.89 14.31
CA LYS A 486 -19.49 29.56 15.53
C LYS A 486 -21.03 29.59 15.60
N ASN A 487 -21.72 29.59 14.47
CA ASN A 487 -23.19 29.56 14.45
C ASN A 487 -23.71 28.19 14.91
N ASN A 488 -23.09 27.10 14.45
CA ASN A 488 -23.42 25.76 14.94
C ASN A 488 -23.06 25.60 16.42
N GLU A 489 -21.94 26.16 16.87
CA GLU A 489 -21.53 26.15 18.28
C GLU A 489 -22.59 26.81 19.18
N ASN A 490 -23.13 27.95 18.76
CA ASN A 490 -24.19 28.64 19.51
C ASN A 490 -25.45 27.76 19.63
N ILE A 491 -25.88 27.12 18.54
CA ILE A 491 -27.02 26.18 18.56
C ILE A 491 -26.70 25.00 19.48
N LEU A 492 -25.47 24.48 19.42
CA LEU A 492 -25.02 23.35 20.23
C LEU A 492 -25.15 23.66 21.72
N ILE A 493 -24.66 24.83 22.15
CA ILE A 493 -24.72 25.31 23.54
C ILE A 493 -26.16 25.53 24.01
N GLN A 494 -27.02 26.06 23.14
CA GLN A 494 -28.43 26.34 23.49
C GLN A 494 -29.28 25.07 23.57
N LYS A 495 -29.01 24.10 22.70
CA LYS A 495 -29.85 22.91 22.53
C LYS A 495 -29.41 21.73 23.39
N TYR A 496 -28.11 21.63 23.70
CA TYR A 496 -27.54 20.48 24.38
C TYR A 496 -26.74 20.91 25.62
N ASN A 497 -26.85 20.13 26.68
CA ASN A 497 -26.00 20.28 27.86
C ASN A 497 -24.65 19.62 27.60
N LEU A 498 -23.65 20.41 27.19
CA LEU A 498 -22.34 19.90 26.79
C LEU A 498 -21.47 19.57 28.01
N PRO A 499 -20.88 18.36 28.09
CA PRO A 499 -19.93 18.03 29.13
C PRO A 499 -18.57 18.69 28.86
N LYS A 500 -17.66 18.57 29.83
CA LYS A 500 -16.23 18.74 29.53
C LYS A 500 -15.79 17.69 28.52
N ILE A 501 -14.91 18.08 27.61
CA ILE A 501 -14.43 17.26 26.50
C ILE A 501 -12.96 16.91 26.73
N ASP A 502 -12.62 15.64 26.55
CA ASP A 502 -11.23 15.19 26.67
C ASP A 502 -10.48 15.39 25.37
N ILE A 503 -11.13 15.10 24.24
CA ILE A 503 -10.56 15.23 22.90
C ILE A 503 -11.53 16.00 22.01
N LEU A 504 -11.11 17.16 21.52
CA LEU A 504 -11.84 17.95 20.55
C LEU A 504 -11.17 17.82 19.18
N LYS A 505 -11.90 17.32 18.17
CA LYS A 505 -11.54 17.61 16.78
C LYS A 505 -12.03 19.02 16.48
N VAL A 506 -11.08 19.92 16.24
CA VAL A 506 -11.35 21.35 16.06
C VAL A 506 -12.12 21.59 14.76
N GLY A 507 -13.14 22.45 14.83
CA GLY A 507 -13.98 22.80 13.69
C GLY A 507 -13.20 23.50 12.57
N HIS A 508 -13.52 23.18 11.32
CA HIS A 508 -13.09 23.92 10.12
C HIS A 508 -11.58 24.08 10.02
N HIS A 509 -10.88 22.95 10.22
CA HIS A 509 -9.41 22.84 10.19
C HIS A 509 -8.67 23.88 11.07
N GLY A 510 -9.31 24.39 12.14
CA GLY A 510 -8.75 25.44 12.98
C GLY A 510 -8.88 26.86 12.42
N SER A 511 -9.87 27.11 11.56
CA SER A 511 -10.24 28.44 11.09
C SER A 511 -10.67 29.36 12.24
N LYS A 512 -10.59 30.68 12.02
CA LYS A 512 -11.12 31.69 12.95
C LYS A 512 -12.66 31.75 12.96
N THR A 513 -13.32 31.06 12.04
CA THR A 513 -14.79 30.98 11.94
C THR A 513 -15.40 29.91 12.85
N SER A 514 -14.57 29.16 13.58
CA SER A 514 -14.95 28.17 14.60
C SER A 514 -14.23 28.49 15.92
N SER A 515 -14.44 27.65 16.93
CA SER A 515 -13.84 27.68 18.25
C SER A 515 -14.05 29.03 18.96
N SER A 516 -15.31 29.45 19.12
CA SER A 516 -15.65 30.62 19.93
C SER A 516 -15.24 30.45 21.39
N GLU A 517 -14.90 31.56 22.06
CA GLU A 517 -14.53 31.53 23.48
C GLU A 517 -15.67 31.02 24.37
N GLN A 518 -16.91 31.37 24.05
CA GLN A 518 -18.09 30.88 24.78
C GLN A 518 -18.18 29.36 24.72
N PHE A 519 -17.99 28.78 23.54
CA PHE A 519 -17.95 27.34 23.34
C PHE A 519 -16.79 26.69 24.10
N LEU A 520 -15.56 27.17 23.92
CA LEU A 520 -14.37 26.62 24.58
C LEU A 520 -14.44 26.72 26.10
N ASN A 521 -15.07 27.77 26.65
CA ASN A 521 -15.24 27.92 28.09
C ASN A 521 -16.19 26.87 28.70
N ILE A 522 -17.15 26.38 27.92
CA ILE A 522 -18.08 25.33 28.34
C ILE A 522 -17.41 23.95 28.24
N ILE A 523 -16.87 23.61 27.07
CA ILE A 523 -16.35 22.26 26.81
C ILE A 523 -14.95 22.02 27.37
N ARG A 524 -14.13 23.06 27.58
CA ARG A 524 -12.78 23.03 28.17
C ARG A 524 -11.95 21.80 27.73
N PRO A 525 -11.59 21.72 26.43
CA PRO A 525 -10.98 20.52 25.87
C PRO A 525 -9.59 20.26 26.42
N SER A 526 -9.32 19.05 26.93
CA SER A 526 -7.97 18.67 27.39
C SER A 526 -6.97 18.54 26.23
N ILE A 527 -7.40 17.94 25.12
CA ILE A 527 -6.64 17.76 23.89
C ILE A 527 -7.46 18.32 22.72
N SER A 528 -6.83 19.09 21.85
CA SER A 528 -7.43 19.62 20.62
C SER A 528 -6.63 19.14 19.41
N ILE A 529 -7.30 18.43 18.50
CA ILE A 529 -6.73 17.91 17.26
C ILE A 529 -7.20 18.75 16.09
N ILE A 530 -6.24 19.24 15.31
CA ILE A 530 -6.48 20.00 14.09
C ILE A 530 -6.05 19.13 12.91
N SER A 531 -6.96 18.88 11.97
CA SER A 531 -6.61 18.25 10.70
C SER A 531 -6.45 19.35 9.64
N SER A 532 -5.24 19.53 9.12
CA SER A 532 -4.94 20.55 8.11
C SER A 532 -3.70 20.17 7.30
N GLY A 533 -3.58 20.67 6.07
CA GLY A 533 -2.43 20.37 5.22
C GLY A 533 -1.27 21.36 5.40
N LYS A 534 -0.02 20.90 5.26
CA LYS A 534 1.15 21.81 5.20
C LYS A 534 1.00 22.78 4.01
N HIS A 535 1.29 24.06 4.24
CA HIS A 535 1.23 25.11 3.22
C HIS A 535 -0.10 25.17 2.46
N ASN A 536 -1.21 24.88 3.14
CA ASN A 536 -2.53 24.98 2.52
C ASN A 536 -2.83 26.45 2.14
N LYS A 537 -3.63 26.62 1.08
CA LYS A 537 -3.98 27.92 0.50
C LYS A 537 -4.75 28.83 1.47
N TYR A 538 -5.32 28.27 2.52
CA TYR A 538 -6.14 28.96 3.50
C TYR A 538 -5.34 29.45 4.71
N HIS A 539 -4.04 29.14 4.77
CA HIS A 539 -3.17 29.43 5.92
C HIS A 539 -3.75 28.91 7.25
N LEU A 540 -4.31 27.70 7.20
CA LEU A 540 -4.89 27.02 8.36
C LEU A 540 -3.89 26.11 9.06
N PRO A 541 -4.05 25.89 10.37
CA PRO A 541 -4.97 26.56 11.27
C PRO A 541 -4.54 28.01 11.49
N ASN A 542 -5.52 28.84 11.84
CA ASN A 542 -5.26 30.23 12.14
C ASN A 542 -4.55 30.37 13.50
N GLU A 543 -3.55 31.26 13.58
CA GLU A 543 -2.81 31.52 14.82
C GLU A 543 -3.73 31.96 15.97
N GLU A 544 -4.74 32.79 15.69
CA GLU A 544 -5.74 33.23 16.68
C GLU A 544 -6.47 32.03 17.30
N THR A 545 -6.82 31.03 16.49
CA THR A 545 -7.48 29.80 16.97
C THR A 545 -6.53 28.95 17.81
N ILE A 546 -5.26 28.85 17.44
CA ILE A 546 -4.25 28.16 18.27
C ILE A 546 -4.10 28.86 19.62
N GLU A 547 -3.97 30.18 19.63
CA GLU A 547 -3.80 30.96 20.86
C GLU A 547 -5.01 30.84 21.80
N LYS A 548 -6.23 30.91 21.25
CA LYS A 548 -7.46 30.63 22.01
C LYS A 548 -7.45 29.24 22.62
N LEU A 549 -7.11 28.20 21.86
CA LEU A 549 -7.07 26.84 22.41
C LEU A 549 -6.01 26.70 23.53
N LYS A 550 -4.85 27.37 23.39
CA LYS A 550 -3.81 27.42 24.43
C LYS A 550 -4.28 28.15 25.69
N SER A 551 -5.04 29.24 25.57
CA SER A 551 -5.53 30.00 26.73
C SER A 551 -6.51 29.19 27.59
N PHE A 552 -7.14 28.15 27.02
CA PHE A 552 -7.95 27.17 27.74
C PHE A 552 -7.16 25.94 28.23
N ASN A 553 -5.82 26.01 28.24
CA ASN A 553 -4.90 24.92 28.62
C ASN A 553 -5.06 23.63 27.81
N SER A 554 -5.53 23.73 26.56
CA SER A 554 -5.66 22.56 25.68
C SER A 554 -4.32 22.18 25.07
N LYS A 555 -3.98 20.89 25.07
CA LYS A 555 -2.83 20.36 24.31
C LYS A 555 -3.20 20.25 22.85
N ILE A 556 -2.48 20.95 21.97
CA ILE A 556 -2.80 21.02 20.55
C ILE A 556 -1.89 20.09 19.76
N TYR A 557 -2.48 19.27 18.91
CA TYR A 557 -1.76 18.50 17.88
C TYR A 557 -2.35 18.79 16.51
N ASN A 558 -1.52 18.71 15.48
CA ASN A 558 -1.92 19.01 14.11
C ASN A 558 -1.34 18.01 13.12
N THR A 559 -2.20 17.42 12.29
CA THR A 559 -1.77 16.45 11.28
C THR A 559 -0.74 17.00 10.29
N GLN A 560 -0.71 18.32 10.07
CA GLN A 560 0.29 18.95 9.22
C GLN A 560 1.71 18.76 9.78
N ASN A 561 1.91 18.85 11.10
CA ASN A 561 3.24 18.82 11.71
C ASN A 561 3.55 17.46 12.31
N ASP A 562 2.53 16.83 12.90
CA ASP A 562 2.64 15.60 13.68
C ASP A 562 2.32 14.34 12.86
N GLY A 563 1.91 14.50 11.59
CA GLY A 563 1.55 13.38 10.72
C GLY A 563 0.23 12.73 11.12
N GLU A 564 0.14 11.42 11.04
CA GLU A 564 -1.03 10.69 11.53
C GLU A 564 -0.99 10.59 13.06
N ILE A 565 -2.10 10.93 13.73
CA ILE A 565 -2.17 10.99 15.19
C ILE A 565 -3.12 9.90 15.68
N THR A 566 -2.60 8.90 16.39
CA THR A 566 -3.42 7.86 17.07
C THR A 566 -3.44 8.11 18.57
N ILE A 567 -4.63 8.06 19.17
CA ILE A 567 -4.85 8.13 20.61
C ILE A 567 -5.45 6.81 21.10
N ASP A 568 -4.78 6.17 22.05
CA ASP A 568 -5.23 4.95 22.73
C ASP A 568 -6.14 5.30 23.91
N LEU A 569 -7.40 4.91 23.82
CA LEU A 569 -8.44 5.26 24.80
C LEU A 569 -8.47 4.30 26.00
N ASP A 570 -7.77 3.16 25.94
CA ASP A 570 -7.67 2.21 27.06
C ASP A 570 -6.37 2.39 27.86
N ARG A 571 -5.44 3.22 27.37
CA ARG A 571 -4.12 3.45 27.99
C ARG A 571 -3.89 4.93 28.30
N ASP A 572 -4.80 5.51 29.07
CA ASP A 572 -4.74 6.88 29.57
C ASP A 572 -4.42 7.94 28.49
N LEU A 573 -5.09 7.82 27.34
CA LEU A 573 -4.94 8.73 26.20
C LEU A 573 -3.51 8.80 25.66
N LYS A 574 -2.77 7.67 25.68
CA LYS A 574 -1.43 7.59 25.09
C LYS A 574 -1.50 7.94 23.60
N ILE A 575 -0.66 8.88 23.18
CA ILE A 575 -0.60 9.39 21.80
C ILE A 575 0.60 8.81 21.08
N SER A 576 0.42 8.44 19.82
CA SER A 576 1.49 8.02 18.91
C SER A 576 1.34 8.70 17.55
N PHE A 577 2.47 8.94 16.90
CA PHE A 577 2.59 9.65 15.63
C PHE A 577 3.18 8.74 14.55
N LYS A 578 2.78 8.94 13.29
CA LYS A 578 3.30 8.20 12.13
C LYS A 578 3.57 9.12 10.93
#